data_AF-A0A1F6WUT9-F1
#
_entry.id   AF-A0A1F6WUT9-F1
#
_cell.length_a   1.000
_cell.length_b   1.000
_cell.length_c   1.000
_cell.angle_alpha   90.00
_cell.angle_beta   90.00
_cell.angle_gamma   90.00
#
_symmetry.space_group_name_H-M   'P 1'
#
loop_
_entity.id
_entity.type
_entity.pdbx_description
1 polymer ?
#
loop_
_entity_poly.entity_id
_entity_poly.type
_entity_poly.pdbx_seq_one_letter_code
_entity_poly.pdbx_strand_id
1 'polypeptide(L)'
;MQFKVPQFLDIEDKIFGPFTFKEFAYLAGGAGLCYVLYKLLGLALGLLPMAVIALFSLTLTFYRPNNKPFIEMLQSFLKYITQSKLYIWKRRKSGEKGQITNEGKSELMNQSGARLNRSKLRDLAWSLDVLDSSKKKGTGT
;
A
#
# COMPACT_ATOMS: atom_id res chain seq x y z
N MET A 1 10.20 -26.71 -12.53
CA MET A 1 8.75 -26.84 -12.25
C MET A 1 8.18 -25.43 -12.18
N GLN A 2 7.16 -25.10 -12.98
CA GLN A 2 6.49 -23.79 -12.90
C GLN A 2 5.29 -23.92 -11.96
N PHE A 3 5.32 -23.20 -10.84
CA PHE A 3 4.21 -23.16 -9.90
C PHE A 3 3.22 -22.09 -10.33
N LYS A 4 1.93 -22.45 -10.45
CA LYS A 4 0.87 -21.46 -10.63
C LYS A 4 0.66 -20.74 -9.29
N VAL A 5 0.89 -19.43 -9.29
CA VAL A 5 0.63 -18.60 -8.12
C VAL A 5 -0.88 -18.42 -7.98
N PRO A 6 -1.48 -18.78 -6.82
CA PRO A 6 -2.90 -18.52 -6.58
C PRO A 6 -3.16 -17.01 -6.56
N GLN A 7 -4.17 -16.55 -7.30
CA GLN A 7 -4.49 -15.12 -7.46
C GLN A 7 -5.33 -14.53 -6.31
N PHE A 8 -5.75 -15.34 -5.34
CA PHE A 8 -6.68 -14.92 -4.27
C PHE A 8 -6.02 -14.83 -2.89
N LEU A 9 -4.71 -14.55 -2.83
CA LEU A 9 -4.01 -14.37 -1.54
C LEU A 9 -4.39 -13.07 -0.81
N ASP A 10 -4.90 -12.07 -1.54
CA ASP A 10 -5.20 -10.75 -1.00
C ASP A 10 -6.65 -10.60 -0.50
N ILE A 11 -7.51 -11.60 -0.72
CA ILE A 11 -8.90 -11.58 -0.27
C ILE A 11 -8.98 -12.32 1.06
N GLU A 12 -9.46 -11.66 2.10
CA GLU A 12 -9.70 -12.32 3.39
C GLU A 12 -10.74 -13.43 3.26
N ASP A 13 -10.46 -14.55 3.95
CA ASP A 13 -11.39 -15.66 4.04
C ASP A 13 -12.67 -15.24 4.77
N LYS A 14 -13.80 -15.55 4.14
CA LYS A 14 -15.12 -15.37 4.71
C LYS A 14 -15.47 -16.57 5.57
N ILE A 15 -15.15 -16.48 6.86
CA ILE A 15 -15.35 -17.57 7.82
C ILE A 15 -16.83 -17.67 8.24
N PHE A 16 -17.54 -16.54 8.32
CA PHE A 16 -18.92 -16.47 8.82
C PHE A 16 -19.87 -16.02 7.71
N GLY A 17 -20.22 -16.96 6.82
CA GLY A 17 -21.15 -16.70 5.70
C GLY A 17 -20.62 -15.59 4.79
N PRO A 18 -21.27 -14.42 4.70
CA PRO A 18 -20.80 -13.33 3.85
C PRO A 18 -19.65 -12.51 4.46
N PHE A 19 -19.35 -12.68 5.75
CA PHE A 19 -18.44 -11.82 6.51
C PHE A 19 -17.05 -12.43 6.71
N THR A 20 -16.03 -11.57 6.65
CA THR A 20 -14.67 -11.91 7.12
C THR A 20 -14.62 -11.95 8.64
N PHE A 21 -13.56 -12.52 9.21
CA PHE A 21 -13.38 -12.55 10.67
C PHE A 21 -13.40 -11.14 11.30
N LYS A 22 -12.78 -10.16 10.63
CA LYS A 22 -12.72 -8.76 11.10
C LYS A 22 -14.11 -8.12 11.10
N GLU A 23 -14.86 -8.32 10.02
CA GLU A 23 -16.24 -7.82 9.88
C GLU A 23 -17.17 -8.39 10.94
N PHE A 24 -17.08 -9.71 11.17
CA PHE A 24 -17.80 -10.35 12.25
C PHE A 24 -17.42 -9.78 13.62
N ALA A 25 -16.12 -9.58 13.88
CA ALA A 25 -15.64 -8.99 15.13
C ALA A 25 -16.17 -7.55 15.35
N TYR A 26 -16.28 -6.74 14.29
CA TYR A 26 -16.87 -5.40 14.38
C TYR A 26 -18.35 -5.42 14.73
N LEU A 27 -19.12 -6.32 14.11
CA LEU A 27 -20.55 -6.49 14.42
C LEU A 27 -20.77 -7.06 15.82
N ALA A 28 -20.05 -8.11 16.18
CA ALA A 28 -20.14 -8.73 17.51
C ALA A 28 -19.69 -7.74 18.61
N GLY A 29 -18.59 -7.03 18.38
CA GLY A 29 -18.10 -5.99 19.29
C GLY A 29 -19.10 -4.83 19.42
N GLY A 30 -19.65 -4.34 18.31
CA GLY A 30 -20.66 -3.27 18.32
C GLY A 30 -21.95 -3.67 19.03
N ALA A 31 -22.47 -4.87 18.74
CA ALA A 31 -23.65 -5.42 19.41
C ALA A 31 -23.40 -5.63 20.91
N GLY A 32 -22.22 -6.16 21.28
CA GLY A 32 -21.82 -6.32 22.67
C GLY A 32 -21.74 -4.99 23.41
N LEU A 33 -21.17 -3.95 22.77
CA LEU A 33 -21.08 -2.62 23.37
C LEU A 33 -22.46 -1.97 23.54
N CYS A 34 -23.34 -2.13 22.55
CA CYS A 34 -24.74 -1.70 22.66
C CYS A 34 -25.47 -2.41 23.80
N TYR A 35 -25.25 -3.71 23.99
CA TYR A 35 -25.84 -4.45 25.11
C TYR A 35 -25.35 -3.96 26.47
N VAL A 36 -24.04 -3.68 26.61
CA VAL A 36 -23.47 -3.09 27.83
C VAL A 36 -24.08 -1.72 28.13
N LEU A 37 -24.21 -0.86 27.11
CA LEU A 37 -24.87 0.44 27.24
C LEU A 37 -26.34 0.31 27.62
N TYR A 38 -27.06 -0.66 27.05
CA TYR A 38 -28.43 -0.94 27.41
C TYR A 38 -28.54 -1.33 28.88
N LYS A 39 -27.62 -2.17 29.37
CA LYS A 39 -27.66 -2.58 30.76
C LYS A 39 -27.27 -1.45 31.74
N LEU A 40 -26.39 -0.54 31.33
CA LEU A 40 -25.94 0.58 32.16
C LEU A 40 -26.93 1.75 32.21
N LEU A 41 -27.42 2.22 31.05
CA LEU A 41 -28.24 3.45 30.94
C LEU A 41 -29.74 3.17 30.76
N GLY A 42 -30.13 1.93 30.47
CA GLY A 42 -31.50 1.60 30.05
C GLY A 42 -31.82 2.12 28.65
N LEU A 43 -33.04 1.84 28.17
CA LEU A 43 -33.47 2.21 26.81
C LEU A 43 -33.59 3.73 26.62
N ALA A 44 -34.14 4.46 27.59
CA ALA A 44 -34.47 5.88 27.42
C ALA A 44 -33.22 6.77 27.22
N LEU A 45 -32.20 6.59 28.06
CA LEU A 45 -30.94 7.34 27.98
C LEU A 45 -29.93 6.68 27.02
N GLY A 46 -29.99 5.36 26.88
CA GLY A 46 -29.06 4.60 26.07
C GLY A 46 -29.36 4.60 24.57
N LEU A 47 -30.57 4.95 24.13
CA LEU A 47 -30.97 4.87 22.71
C LEU A 47 -30.05 5.68 21.80
N LEU A 48 -29.75 6.93 22.19
CA LEU A 48 -28.89 7.82 21.41
C LEU A 48 -27.46 7.26 21.25
N PRO A 49 -26.70 6.94 22.32
CA PRO A 49 -25.36 6.38 22.17
C PRO A 49 -25.37 5.01 21.49
N MET A 50 -26.37 4.16 21.74
CA MET A 50 -26.50 2.87 21.04
C MET A 50 -26.72 3.05 19.54
N ALA A 51 -27.57 3.99 19.13
CA ALA A 51 -27.79 4.27 17.71
C ALA A 51 -26.50 4.72 17.02
N VAL A 52 -25.70 5.57 17.66
CA VAL A 52 -24.40 6.00 17.13
C VAL A 52 -23.43 4.83 16.99
N ILE A 53 -23.32 3.97 17.99
CA ILE A 53 -22.41 2.82 17.97
C ILE A 53 -22.86 1.75 16.97
N ALA A 54 -24.16 1.48 16.91
CA ALA A 54 -24.73 0.55 15.94
C ALA A 54 -24.48 1.03 14.52
N LEU A 55 -24.74 2.32 14.24
CA LEU A 55 -24.46 2.91 12.94
C LEU A 55 -22.96 2.85 12.60
N PHE A 56 -22.09 3.12 13.56
CA PHE A 56 -20.64 3.07 13.37
C PHE A 56 -20.11 1.64 13.10
N SER A 57 -20.66 0.63 13.78
CA SER A 57 -20.33 -0.78 13.54
C SER A 57 -20.81 -1.25 12.16
N LEU A 58 -22.00 -0.80 11.74
CA LEU A 58 -22.54 -1.07 10.40
C LEU A 58 -21.70 -0.43 9.31
N THR A 59 -21.29 0.83 9.46
CA THR A 59 -20.44 1.50 8.47
C THR A 59 -19.07 0.84 8.38
N LEU A 60 -18.48 0.42 9.49
CA LEU A 60 -17.22 -0.36 9.49
C LEU A 60 -17.30 -1.64 8.67
N THR A 61 -18.48 -2.29 8.65
CA THR A 61 -18.65 -3.60 8.03
C THR A 61 -19.08 -3.49 6.57
N PHE A 62 -20.07 -2.65 6.25
CA PHE A 62 -20.69 -2.60 4.92
C PHE A 62 -20.13 -1.51 4.02
N TYR A 63 -19.60 -0.42 4.59
CA TYR A 63 -19.12 0.68 3.78
C TYR A 63 -17.70 0.38 3.28
N ARG A 64 -17.51 0.40 1.96
CA ARG A 64 -16.22 0.09 1.34
C ARG A 64 -15.83 1.16 0.33
N PRO A 65 -15.27 2.29 0.80
CA PRO A 65 -14.87 3.36 -0.09
C PRO A 65 -13.71 2.93 -1.00
N ASN A 66 -13.84 3.14 -2.30
CA ASN A 66 -12.81 2.84 -3.30
C ASN A 66 -12.32 1.37 -3.27
N ASN A 67 -13.25 0.41 -3.08
CA ASN A 67 -12.96 -1.02 -2.96
C ASN A 67 -12.02 -1.40 -1.80
N LYS A 68 -11.89 -0.55 -0.79
CA LYS A 68 -11.11 -0.83 0.42
C LYS A 68 -12.02 -0.93 1.65
N PRO A 69 -11.66 -1.77 2.64
CA PRO A 69 -12.34 -1.79 3.93
C PRO A 69 -12.34 -0.40 4.58
N PHE A 70 -13.45 0.01 5.20
CA PHE A 70 -13.54 1.32 5.86
C PHE A 70 -12.47 1.51 6.95
N ILE A 71 -12.05 0.44 7.62
CA ILE A 71 -11.00 0.49 8.64
C ILE A 71 -9.68 1.06 8.11
N GLU A 72 -9.31 0.78 6.86
CA GLU A 72 -8.09 1.29 6.22
C GLU A 72 -8.19 2.80 5.97
N MET A 73 -9.38 3.26 5.58
CA MET A 73 -9.66 4.69 5.44
C MET A 73 -9.60 5.38 6.80
N LEU A 74 -10.19 4.79 7.84
CA LEU A 74 -10.18 5.35 9.19
C LEU A 74 -8.76 5.41 9.76
N GLN A 75 -7.96 4.36 9.55
CA GLN A 75 -6.55 4.35 9.93
C GLN A 75 -5.77 5.45 9.20
N SER A 76 -6.02 5.63 7.90
CA SER A 76 -5.40 6.69 7.11
C SER A 76 -5.81 8.09 7.58
N PHE A 77 -7.07 8.26 7.95
CA PHE A 77 -7.61 9.51 8.50
C PHE A 77 -6.96 9.84 9.85
N LEU A 78 -6.91 8.89 10.78
CA LEU A 78 -6.25 9.05 12.06
C LEU A 78 -4.76 9.37 11.87
N LYS A 79 -4.07 8.59 11.04
CA LYS A 79 -2.68 8.81 10.69
C LYS A 79 -2.45 10.22 10.14
N TYR A 80 -3.32 10.70 9.25
CA TYR A 80 -3.23 12.03 8.66
C TYR A 80 -3.36 13.16 9.70
N ILE A 81 -4.24 13.00 10.69
CA ILE A 81 -4.43 13.97 11.77
C ILE A 81 -3.21 13.97 12.70
N THR A 82 -2.71 12.79 13.08
CA THR A 82 -1.59 12.66 14.02
C THR A 82 -0.22 12.94 13.38
N GLN A 83 -0.11 12.80 12.06
CA GLN A 83 1.17 12.97 11.36
C GLN A 83 1.61 14.44 11.38
N SER A 84 2.86 14.67 11.74
CA SER A 84 3.45 16.00 11.65
C SER A 84 3.55 16.42 10.18
N LYS A 85 2.98 17.59 9.84
CA LYS A 85 2.99 18.15 8.48
C LYS A 85 4.32 18.84 8.14
N LEU A 86 5.42 18.35 8.70
CA LEU A 86 6.73 18.97 8.52
C LEU A 86 7.36 18.47 7.21
N TYR A 87 7.01 19.13 6.11
CA TYR A 87 7.60 18.86 4.80
C TYR A 87 8.98 19.53 4.71
N ILE A 88 10.01 18.91 5.28
CA ILE A 88 11.38 19.34 5.04
C ILE A 88 11.86 18.72 3.73
N TRP A 89 12.24 19.57 2.78
CA TRP A 89 13.00 19.12 1.61
C TRP A 89 14.39 18.67 2.05
N LYS A 90 14.57 17.36 2.21
CA LYS A 90 15.87 16.75 2.49
C LYS A 90 16.53 16.41 1.15
N ARG A 91 17.52 17.21 0.75
CA ARG A 91 18.36 16.94 -0.42
C ARG A 91 19.02 15.57 -0.19
N ARG A 92 18.49 14.52 -0.84
CA ARG A 92 19.00 13.15 -0.70
C ARG A 92 20.45 13.17 -1.18
N LYS A 93 21.41 13.13 -0.25
CA LYS A 93 22.77 12.73 -0.59
C LYS A 93 22.65 11.30 -1.10
N SER A 94 23.05 11.09 -2.36
CA SER A 94 23.07 9.78 -3.00
C SER A 94 23.89 8.82 -2.13
N GLY A 95 23.24 8.01 -1.30
CA GLY A 95 23.93 7.10 -0.38
C GLY A 95 23.04 6.53 0.73
N GLU A 96 22.13 7.31 1.29
CA GLU A 96 21.27 6.80 2.38
C GLU A 96 19.96 6.24 1.83
N LYS A 97 20.02 4.94 1.51
CA LYS A 97 18.82 4.10 1.42
C LYS A 97 18.21 4.03 2.82
N GLY A 98 17.14 4.80 3.04
CA GLY A 98 16.27 4.59 4.20
C GLY A 98 15.85 3.13 4.24
N GLN A 99 16.01 2.50 5.40
CA GLN A 99 15.58 1.14 5.68
C GLN A 99 14.04 1.13 5.64
N ILE A 100 13.51 0.97 4.44
CA ILE A 100 12.22 0.33 4.25
C ILE A 100 12.54 -1.14 4.46
N THR A 101 12.02 -1.74 5.53
CA THR A 101 12.05 -3.19 5.76
C THR A 101 11.62 -3.88 4.47
N ASN A 102 12.60 -4.39 3.74
CA ASN A 102 12.43 -5.13 2.49
C ASN A 102 12.93 -6.53 2.79
N GLU A 103 12.11 -7.35 3.42
CA GLU A 103 12.41 -8.78 3.55
C GLU A 103 12.22 -9.55 2.22
N GLY A 104 11.85 -8.89 1.11
CA GLY A 104 11.61 -9.57 -0.17
C GLY A 104 12.28 -8.99 -1.42
N LYS A 105 13.08 -7.92 -1.33
CA LYS A 105 13.54 -7.17 -2.53
C LYS A 105 15.03 -7.31 -2.87
N SER A 106 15.79 -8.06 -2.07
CA SER A 106 17.25 -8.19 -2.25
C SER A 106 17.64 -9.15 -3.39
N GLU A 107 16.77 -10.07 -3.81
CA GLU A 107 17.14 -11.09 -4.81
C GLU A 107 16.90 -10.66 -6.26
N LEU A 108 15.88 -9.83 -6.52
CA LEU A 108 15.51 -9.43 -7.89
C LEU A 108 16.42 -8.35 -8.50
N MET A 109 17.15 -7.58 -7.69
CA MET A 109 17.96 -6.46 -8.19
C MET A 109 19.38 -6.86 -8.62
N ASN A 110 19.81 -8.10 -8.35
CA ASN A 110 21.15 -8.56 -8.67
C ASN A 110 21.30 -9.17 -10.10
N GLN A 111 20.20 -9.34 -10.84
CA GLN A 111 20.25 -9.99 -12.16
C GLN A 111 19.93 -9.08 -13.36
N SER A 112 19.44 -7.85 -13.15
CA SER A 112 18.85 -7.06 -14.26
C SER A 112 19.58 -5.75 -14.60
N GLY A 113 20.85 -5.61 -14.21
CA GLY A 113 21.64 -4.45 -14.62
C GLY A 113 23.02 -4.90 -15.05
N ALA A 114 23.24 -5.07 -16.35
CA ALA A 114 24.58 -5.14 -16.91
C ALA A 114 25.33 -3.89 -16.44
N ARG A 115 26.20 -4.03 -15.43
CA ARG A 115 27.07 -2.95 -14.96
C ARG A 115 28.03 -2.64 -16.10
N LEU A 116 27.69 -1.65 -16.91
CA LEU A 116 28.56 -1.19 -17.98
C LEU A 116 29.79 -0.54 -17.36
N ASN A 117 30.93 -1.22 -17.49
CA ASN A 117 32.23 -0.70 -17.06
C ASN A 117 32.57 0.56 -17.88
N ARG A 118 33.23 1.53 -17.25
CA ARG A 118 33.57 2.84 -17.85
C ARG A 118 34.37 2.70 -19.15
N SER A 119 35.18 1.63 -19.27
CA SER A 119 35.87 1.27 -20.51
C SER A 119 34.91 0.97 -21.66
N LYS A 120 33.91 0.12 -21.44
CA LYS A 120 32.91 -0.25 -22.47
C LYS A 120 32.07 0.94 -22.94
N LEU A 121 31.74 1.87 -22.04
CA LEU A 121 31.03 3.11 -22.40
C LEU A 121 31.88 4.00 -23.32
N ARG A 122 33.21 4.05 -23.08
CA ARG A 122 34.13 4.82 -23.91
C ARG A 122 34.32 4.20 -25.29
N ASP A 123 34.40 2.87 -25.36
CA ASP A 123 34.52 2.15 -26.64
C ASP A 123 33.26 2.32 -27.49
N LEU A 124 32.08 2.29 -26.86
CA LEU A 124 30.80 2.52 -27.54
C LEU A 124 30.69 3.97 -28.06
N ALA A 125 31.07 4.95 -27.23
CA ALA A 125 31.08 6.36 -27.62
C ALA A 125 32.02 6.61 -28.81
N TRP A 126 33.21 6.00 -28.80
CA TRP A 126 34.15 6.12 -29.91
C TRP A 126 33.62 5.47 -31.19
N SER A 127 33.00 4.28 -31.09
CA SER A 127 32.42 3.60 -32.26
C SER A 127 31.31 4.40 -32.93
N LEU A 128 30.49 5.10 -32.14
CA LEU A 128 29.41 5.97 -32.63
C LEU A 128 29.96 7.20 -33.36
N ASP A 129 31.01 7.83 -32.81
CA ASP A 129 31.63 9.01 -33.39
C ASP A 129 32.34 8.72 -34.73
N VAL A 130 32.98 7.54 -34.84
CA VAL A 130 33.59 7.07 -36.09
C VAL A 130 32.53 6.79 -37.17
N LEU A 131 31.40 6.17 -36.79
CA LEU A 131 30.30 5.92 -37.73
C LEU A 131 29.64 7.22 -38.22
N ASP A 132 29.49 8.23 -37.36
CA ASP A 132 28.96 9.54 -37.76
C ASP A 132 29.93 10.29 -38.70
N SER A 133 31.23 10.22 -38.40
CA SER A 133 32.29 10.79 -39.24
C SER A 133 32.37 10.12 -40.62
N SER A 134 32.16 8.80 -40.69
CA SER A 134 32.07 8.07 -41.97
C SER A 134 30.82 8.45 -42.75
N LYS A 135 29.68 8.63 -42.07
CA LYS A 135 28.41 9.01 -42.72
C LYS A 135 28.48 10.40 -43.35
N LYS A 136 29.13 11.37 -42.68
CA LYS A 136 29.34 12.73 -43.22
C LYS A 136 30.24 12.78 -44.47
N LYS A 137 31.17 11.84 -44.63
CA LYS A 137 32.03 11.76 -45.83
C LYS A 137 31.35 11.13 -47.04
N GLY A 138 30.24 10.41 -46.86
CA GLY A 138 29.50 9.72 -47.93
C GLY A 138 28.32 10.49 -48.52
N THR A 139 27.96 11.65 -47.98
CA THR A 139 26.80 12.47 -48.43
C THR A 139 27.22 13.76 -49.15
N GLY A 140 28.42 13.79 -49.71
CA GLY A 140 29.02 14.96 -50.38
C GLY A 140 29.21 14.78 -51.90
N THR A 141 28.27 14.12 -52.57
CA THR A 141 28.13 14.12 -54.04
C THR A 141 26.67 14.26 -54.39
#